data_AF-A0A7S3UXK8-F1
#
_entry.id   AF-A0A7S3UXK8-F1
#
_cell.length_a   1.000
_cell.length_b   1.000
_cell.length_c   1.000
_cell.angle_alpha   90.00
_cell.angle_beta   90.00
_cell.angle_gamma   90.00
#
_symmetry.space_group_name_H-M   'P 1'
#
loop_
_entity.id
_entity.type
_entity.pdbx_description
1 polymer ?
#
loop_
_entity_poly.entity_id
_entity_poly.type
_entity_poly.pdbx_seq_one_letter_code
_entity_poly.pdbx_strand_id
1 'polypeptide(L)'
;MGDKVAGRRRFKTRLVAAQKDKTPGFDIITVAIANIKLRTEVVQKPKAINAVNPIDKKKYTIPVGGVTRTFVIYNVEVRNADGETWVLERTMNDFRNLHSKIKAKFPAITKIVKHFPKRTLFSPTLGSGQVEYRQKFFQAYLQALLQLKPRLSYVNDFLEVHKHSRKRSGKREIGIEDFELLKLLGKGSFGQVFLVRVVGTSDMFAMKVLKKSEVKKRRQIEHTKTELRVMGGSSHPFICTLRYAFQTNDKLYMVSDFCQGGELFFHLKNMHKFSDSMVRFYSAEIALALEYLHRHNIIYRDIKPENVLLDGNGHIRITDFGLSRDGVTDPQGATTFCGTPEYLSPEMLLGRQKNYGYGKSVDWWGLGVLMYEMYFGWPPFFHKNKKLMCRQILKSRLKFPSNSISEEAKDIITGLLQRDPKARLGIVGEGFVEIKMHPFYEGLDWDDLLQRKVDPPFLPKVDDVIGNFDNEFTDTEVKLSDAGEEQPHSAMKQEEENDVFEDFAFTRDMEQQGVMDEFFTL
;
A
#
# COMPACT_ATOMS: atom_id res chain seq x y z
N MET A 1 -40.92 -25.45 -12.65
CA MET A 1 -40.60 -24.04 -13.00
C MET A 1 -40.29 -23.18 -11.74
N GLY A 2 -39.75 -23.77 -10.65
CA GLY A 2 -39.67 -23.11 -9.33
C GLY A 2 -38.28 -22.64 -8.87
N ASP A 3 -37.17 -23.25 -9.31
CA ASP A 3 -35.88 -23.05 -8.59
C ASP A 3 -34.92 -21.99 -9.17
N LYS A 4 -35.26 -21.32 -10.27
CA LYS A 4 -34.40 -20.25 -10.83
C LYS A 4 -34.74 -18.84 -10.34
N VAL A 5 -35.82 -18.66 -9.58
CA VAL A 5 -36.26 -17.34 -9.08
C VAL A 5 -35.69 -17.04 -7.68
N ALA A 6 -35.43 -18.07 -6.86
CA ALA A 6 -34.88 -17.90 -5.51
C ALA A 6 -33.43 -17.37 -5.50
N GLY A 7 -32.59 -17.79 -6.46
CA GLY A 7 -31.21 -17.32 -6.57
C GLY A 7 -31.08 -15.85 -7.01
N ARG A 8 -32.05 -15.31 -7.75
CA ARG A 8 -32.07 -13.89 -8.17
C ARG A 8 -32.58 -12.95 -7.07
N ARG A 9 -33.50 -13.41 -6.21
CA ARG A 9 -33.97 -12.62 -5.06
C ARG A 9 -32.92 -12.55 -3.95
N ARG A 10 -32.24 -13.66 -3.60
CA ARG A 10 -31.17 -13.65 -2.57
C ARG A 10 -29.96 -12.78 -2.92
N PHE A 11 -29.63 -12.61 -4.20
CA PHE A 11 -28.55 -11.70 -4.64
C PHE A 11 -28.97 -10.22 -4.66
N LYS A 12 -30.24 -9.90 -4.95
CA LYS A 12 -30.75 -8.52 -4.87
C LYS A 12 -30.90 -8.04 -3.43
N THR A 13 -31.32 -8.90 -2.51
CA THR A 13 -31.52 -8.51 -1.09
C THR A 13 -30.19 -8.24 -0.36
N ARG A 14 -29.08 -8.85 -0.78
CA ARG A 14 -27.74 -8.59 -0.21
C ARG A 14 -27.03 -7.35 -0.77
N LEU A 15 -27.57 -6.73 -1.81
CA LEU A 15 -27.06 -5.48 -2.40
C LEU A 15 -27.78 -4.22 -1.87
N VAL A 16 -28.88 -4.38 -1.14
CA VAL A 16 -29.72 -3.27 -0.66
C VAL A 16 -29.61 -3.08 0.87
N ALA A 17 -29.01 -4.02 1.61
CA ALA A 17 -28.87 -3.94 3.07
C ALA A 17 -27.54 -3.33 3.56
N ALA A 18 -26.89 -2.51 2.74
CA ALA A 18 -25.77 -1.67 3.16
C ALA A 18 -26.10 -0.21 2.83
N GLN A 19 -27.12 0.32 3.52
CA GLN A 19 -27.47 1.74 3.50
C GLN A 19 -27.48 2.24 4.93
N LYS A 20 -26.34 2.77 5.34
CA LYS A 20 -26.11 3.92 6.21
C LYS A 20 -24.60 4.02 6.34
N ASP A 21 -24.03 4.91 5.53
CA ASP A 21 -22.78 5.63 5.76
C ASP A 21 -22.40 6.29 4.44
N LYS A 22 -22.97 7.48 4.27
CA LYS A 22 -22.59 8.40 3.20
C LYS A 22 -21.35 9.14 3.69
N THR A 23 -20.16 8.76 3.21
CA THR A 23 -19.04 9.68 3.15
C THR A 23 -19.35 10.74 2.08
N PRO A 24 -19.36 12.04 2.39
CA PRO A 24 -19.58 13.07 1.38
C PRO A 24 -18.30 13.26 0.56
N GLY A 25 -18.42 13.32 -0.78
CA GLY A 25 -17.43 14.06 -1.57
C GLY A 25 -17.05 13.55 -2.96
N PHE A 26 -17.18 12.27 -3.35
CA PHE A 26 -16.77 11.85 -4.71
C PHE A 26 -17.47 10.60 -5.28
N ASP A 27 -18.71 10.33 -4.86
CA ASP A 27 -19.46 9.22 -5.40
C ASP A 27 -20.11 9.59 -6.75
N ILE A 28 -19.72 8.90 -7.84
CA ILE A 28 -20.39 9.05 -9.14
C ILE A 28 -21.78 8.44 -9.04
N ILE A 29 -22.82 9.29 -9.15
CA ILE A 29 -24.21 8.86 -9.05
C ILE A 29 -24.74 8.42 -10.42
N THR A 30 -24.41 9.13 -11.50
CA THR A 30 -24.89 8.78 -12.84
C THR A 30 -23.83 8.92 -13.90
N VAL A 31 -23.87 8.03 -14.89
CA VAL A 31 -23.19 8.18 -16.17
C VAL A 31 -24.20 7.99 -17.31
N ALA A 32 -24.15 8.88 -18.29
CA ALA A 32 -24.97 8.84 -19.49
C ALA A 32 -24.08 8.89 -20.74
N ILE A 33 -24.50 8.22 -21.81
CA ILE A 33 -23.89 8.43 -23.12
C ILE A 33 -24.76 9.42 -23.86
N ALA A 34 -24.36 10.69 -23.89
CA ALA A 34 -25.01 11.72 -24.70
C ALA A 34 -24.38 11.78 -26.09
N ASN A 35 -25.09 12.40 -27.04
CA ASN A 35 -24.61 12.88 -28.35
C ASN A 35 -23.43 12.13 -29.00
N ILE A 36 -23.71 11.46 -30.12
CA ILE A 36 -22.69 10.73 -30.87
C ILE A 36 -22.19 11.59 -32.04
N LYS A 37 -20.88 11.88 -32.05
CA LYS A 37 -20.23 12.69 -33.09
C LYS A 37 -19.41 11.81 -34.03
N LEU A 38 -19.38 12.17 -35.31
CA LEU A 38 -18.42 11.64 -36.28
C LEU A 38 -17.24 12.59 -36.33
N ARG A 39 -16.04 12.09 -36.02
CA ARG A 39 -14.79 12.84 -36.16
C ARG A 39 -13.98 12.26 -37.29
N THR A 40 -13.56 13.14 -38.20
CA THR A 40 -12.79 12.79 -39.38
C THR A 40 -11.37 13.30 -39.18
N GLU A 41 -10.40 12.39 -39.07
CA GLU A 41 -8.99 12.74 -38.86
C GLU A 41 -8.15 12.32 -40.07
N VAL A 42 -7.24 13.20 -40.50
CA VAL A 42 -6.24 12.90 -41.54
C VAL A 42 -5.05 12.23 -40.87
N VAL A 43 -4.96 10.91 -41.02
CA VAL A 43 -3.81 10.15 -40.51
C VAL A 43 -2.74 10.12 -41.59
N GLN A 44 -1.63 10.82 -41.37
CA GLN A 44 -0.46 10.70 -42.23
C GLN A 44 0.11 9.28 -42.09
N LYS A 45 0.24 8.55 -43.19
CA LYS A 45 0.98 7.29 -43.19
C LYS A 45 2.47 7.57 -43.41
N PRO A 46 3.38 6.87 -42.71
CA PRO A 46 4.78 6.86 -43.08
C PRO A 46 4.93 5.95 -44.32
N LYS A 47 4.77 6.49 -45.51
CA LYS A 47 5.33 5.90 -46.73
C LYS A 47 6.33 6.88 -47.31
N ALA A 48 7.59 6.65 -46.94
CA ALA A 48 8.76 7.27 -47.54
C ALA A 48 8.99 6.65 -48.92
N ILE A 49 9.12 7.48 -49.96
CA ILE A 49 9.68 7.06 -51.25
C ILE A 49 11.12 7.55 -51.28
N ASN A 50 12.06 6.64 -51.52
CA ASN A 50 13.47 6.99 -51.70
C ASN A 50 13.68 7.43 -53.15
N ALA A 51 14.02 8.71 -53.36
CA ALA A 51 14.45 9.22 -54.66
C ALA A 51 15.96 9.50 -54.64
N VAL A 52 16.64 9.27 -55.77
CA VAL A 52 18.07 9.54 -55.95
C VAL A 52 18.21 10.70 -56.94
N ASN A 53 18.92 11.76 -56.54
CA ASN A 53 19.23 12.86 -57.45
C ASN A 53 20.25 12.38 -58.51
N PRO A 54 19.97 12.46 -59.83
CA PRO A 54 20.84 11.92 -60.86
C PRO A 54 22.23 12.57 -60.95
N ILE A 55 22.41 13.77 -60.38
CA ILE A 55 23.66 14.54 -60.48
C ILE A 55 24.62 14.17 -59.33
N ASP A 56 24.12 14.07 -58.10
CA ASP A 56 24.96 13.91 -56.90
C ASP A 56 24.79 12.56 -56.17
N LYS A 57 23.95 11.64 -56.69
CA LYS A 57 23.66 10.31 -56.13
C LYS A 57 23.21 10.26 -54.65
N LYS A 58 22.87 11.39 -54.02
CA LYS A 58 22.32 11.42 -52.65
C LYS A 58 20.84 11.03 -52.61
N LYS A 59 20.46 10.20 -51.63
CA LYS A 59 19.07 9.77 -51.36
C LYS A 59 18.35 10.80 -50.51
N TYR A 60 17.14 11.19 -50.91
CA TYR A 60 16.23 12.00 -50.11
C TYR A 60 14.86 11.33 -49.99
N THR A 61 14.19 11.56 -48.85
CA THR A 61 12.87 11.02 -48.54
C THR A 61 11.81 12.10 -48.73
N ILE A 62 10.82 11.85 -49.60
CA ILE A 62 9.68 12.76 -49.83
C ILE A 62 8.41 12.12 -49.24
N PRO A 63 7.66 12.79 -48.33
CA PRO A 63 6.39 12.29 -47.82
C PRO A 63 5.25 12.52 -48.83
N VAL A 64 4.44 11.49 -49.12
CA VAL A 64 3.26 11.59 -50.01
C VAL A 64 2.00 11.02 -49.34
N GLY A 65 0.99 11.87 -49.12
CA GLY A 65 -0.44 11.51 -48.94
C GLY A 65 -0.93 11.07 -47.55
N GLY A 66 -1.95 11.75 -47.01
CA GLY A 66 -2.69 11.36 -45.78
C GLY A 66 -3.94 10.52 -46.08
N VAL A 67 -4.27 9.55 -45.22
CA VAL A 67 -5.53 8.78 -45.30
C VAL A 67 -6.51 9.33 -44.28
N THR A 68 -7.67 9.76 -44.75
CA THR A 68 -8.75 10.23 -43.88
C THR A 68 -9.47 9.04 -43.22
N ARG A 69 -9.51 8.99 -41.89
CA ARG A 69 -10.30 8.01 -41.12
C ARG A 69 -11.40 8.71 -40.34
N THR A 70 -12.61 8.19 -40.43
CA THR A 70 -13.76 8.67 -39.63
C THR A 70 -13.99 7.73 -38.46
N PHE A 71 -14.10 8.27 -37.26
CA PHE A 71 -14.39 7.53 -36.03
C PHE A 71 -15.64 8.07 -35.34
N VAL A 72 -16.35 7.18 -34.65
CA VAL A 72 -17.51 7.51 -33.83
C VAL A 72 -17.04 7.82 -32.41
N ILE A 73 -17.36 9.02 -31.94
CA ILE A 73 -17.11 9.49 -30.58
C ILE A 73 -18.41 9.44 -29.79
N TYR A 74 -18.34 8.82 -28.62
CA TYR A 74 -19.40 8.78 -27.62
C TYR A 74 -19.07 9.79 -26.53
N ASN A 75 -19.98 10.75 -26.30
CA ASN A 75 -19.84 11.67 -25.18
C ASN A 75 -20.35 11.00 -23.91
N VAL A 76 -19.44 10.70 -23.00
CA VAL A 76 -19.74 10.13 -21.69
C VAL A 76 -19.95 11.30 -20.72
N GLU A 77 -21.20 11.59 -20.39
CA GLU A 77 -21.55 12.55 -19.36
C GLU A 77 -21.51 11.86 -18.00
N VAL A 78 -20.80 12.45 -17.06
CA VAL A 78 -20.59 11.93 -15.72
C VAL A 78 -21.17 12.93 -14.73
N ARG A 79 -21.91 12.44 -13.73
CA ARG A 79 -22.43 13.25 -12.61
C ARG A 79 -22.04 12.65 -11.28
N ASN A 80 -21.47 13.46 -10.40
CA ASN A 80 -21.18 13.06 -9.02
C ASN A 80 -22.34 13.37 -8.05
N ALA A 81 -22.16 12.97 -6.80
CA ALA A 81 -23.14 13.15 -5.73
C ALA A 81 -23.40 14.61 -5.38
N ASP A 82 -22.43 15.48 -5.67
CA ASP A 82 -22.48 16.90 -5.44
C ASP A 82 -23.15 17.68 -6.59
N GLY A 83 -23.63 16.96 -7.62
CA GLY A 83 -24.33 17.54 -8.76
C GLY A 83 -23.42 18.08 -9.87
N GLU A 84 -22.09 17.96 -9.75
CA GLU A 84 -21.15 18.36 -10.79
C GLU A 84 -21.25 17.43 -11.99
N THR A 85 -21.17 18.01 -13.19
CA THR A 85 -21.22 17.25 -14.44
C THR A 85 -20.04 17.56 -15.34
N TRP A 86 -19.43 16.53 -15.93
CA TRP A 86 -18.43 16.68 -16.99
C TRP A 86 -18.68 15.70 -18.13
N VAL A 87 -18.10 16.00 -19.29
CA VAL A 87 -18.30 15.23 -20.53
C VAL A 87 -16.96 14.78 -21.07
N LEU A 88 -16.84 13.50 -21.38
CA LEU A 88 -15.64 12.88 -21.92
C LEU A 88 -15.89 12.35 -23.32
N GLU A 89 -14.97 12.61 -24.24
CA GLU A 89 -15.00 11.97 -25.55
C GLU A 89 -14.34 10.59 -25.45
N ARG A 90 -15.09 9.54 -25.82
CA ARG A 90 -14.60 8.16 -25.84
C ARG A 90 -14.87 7.49 -27.16
N THR A 91 -13.90 6.74 -27.64
CA THR A 91 -14.04 5.90 -28.83
C THR A 91 -14.45 4.48 -28.46
N MET A 92 -14.95 3.75 -29.44
CA MET A 92 -15.16 2.30 -29.32
C MET A 92 -13.90 1.52 -28.88
N ASN A 93 -12.69 2.04 -29.17
CA ASN A 93 -11.45 1.39 -28.74
C ASN A 93 -11.20 1.57 -27.24
N ASP A 94 -11.52 2.74 -26.69
CA ASP A 94 -11.36 3.03 -25.26
C ASP A 94 -12.25 2.12 -24.41
N PHE A 95 -13.51 1.92 -24.83
CA PHE A 95 -14.41 0.97 -24.17
C PHE A 95 -13.89 -0.47 -24.24
N ARG A 96 -13.27 -0.88 -25.36
CA ARG A 96 -12.66 -2.22 -25.47
C ARG A 96 -11.46 -2.38 -24.56
N ASN A 97 -10.61 -1.36 -24.47
CA ASN A 97 -9.45 -1.37 -23.60
C ASN A 97 -9.89 -1.50 -22.14
N LEU A 98 -10.87 -0.71 -21.72
CA LEU A 98 -11.48 -0.83 -20.38
C LEU A 98 -12.03 -2.24 -20.16
N HIS A 99 -12.82 -2.77 -21.11
CA HIS A 99 -13.40 -4.10 -20.99
C HIS A 99 -12.34 -5.21 -20.92
N SER A 100 -11.27 -5.11 -21.71
CA SER A 100 -10.16 -6.07 -21.70
C SER A 100 -9.44 -6.09 -20.34
N LYS A 101 -9.11 -4.90 -19.80
CA LYS A 101 -8.48 -4.76 -18.49
C LYS A 101 -9.34 -5.35 -17.37
N ILE A 102 -10.65 -5.05 -17.37
CA ILE A 102 -11.58 -5.59 -16.37
C ILE A 102 -11.75 -7.11 -16.53
N LYS A 103 -11.90 -7.61 -17.76
CA LYS A 103 -12.07 -9.05 -18.03
C LYS A 103 -10.84 -9.87 -17.61
N ALA A 104 -9.63 -9.35 -17.81
CA ALA A 104 -8.39 -10.02 -17.40
C ALA A 104 -8.33 -10.24 -15.88
N LYS A 105 -8.81 -9.27 -15.09
CA LYS A 105 -8.79 -9.32 -13.63
C LYS A 105 -10.04 -9.97 -13.03
N PHE A 106 -11.19 -9.86 -13.71
CA PHE A 106 -12.49 -10.39 -13.25
C PHE A 106 -13.21 -11.15 -14.38
N PRO A 107 -12.83 -12.40 -14.68
CA PRO A 107 -13.44 -13.18 -15.75
C PRO A 107 -14.97 -13.34 -15.59
N ALA A 108 -15.48 -13.32 -14.36
CA ALA A 108 -16.90 -13.39 -14.04
C ALA A 108 -17.72 -12.18 -14.55
N ILE A 109 -17.07 -11.04 -14.85
CA ILE A 109 -17.73 -9.86 -15.46
C ILE A 109 -18.43 -10.22 -16.78
N THR A 110 -17.94 -11.25 -17.49
CA THR A 110 -18.52 -11.76 -18.74
C THR A 110 -19.91 -12.38 -18.55
N LYS A 111 -20.26 -12.80 -17.32
CA LYS A 111 -21.60 -13.29 -16.97
C LYS A 111 -22.60 -12.13 -16.78
N ILE A 112 -22.10 -10.96 -16.37
CA ILE A 112 -22.86 -9.71 -16.18
C ILE A 112 -23.03 -8.99 -17.52
N VAL A 113 -21.99 -9.00 -18.36
CA VAL A 113 -21.91 -8.28 -19.63
C VAL A 113 -21.94 -9.28 -20.78
N LYS A 114 -23.14 -9.77 -21.10
CA LYS A 114 -23.34 -10.72 -22.21
C LYS A 114 -23.27 -9.97 -23.53
N HIS A 115 -22.12 -10.06 -24.20
CA HIS A 115 -21.80 -9.58 -25.56
C HIS A 115 -21.34 -8.12 -25.67
N PHE A 116 -20.03 -7.90 -25.61
CA PHE A 116 -19.43 -6.61 -25.95
C PHE A 116 -19.57 -6.29 -27.46
N PRO A 117 -19.95 -5.08 -27.89
CA PRO A 117 -20.18 -4.73 -29.28
C PRO A 117 -18.99 -5.05 -30.20
N LYS A 118 -19.25 -5.83 -31.27
CA LYS A 118 -18.23 -6.18 -32.29
C LYS A 118 -17.76 -4.92 -33.05
N ARG A 119 -16.49 -4.93 -33.44
CA ARG A 119 -15.93 -3.94 -34.38
C ARG A 119 -16.54 -4.20 -35.76
N THR A 120 -17.34 -3.27 -36.26
CA THR A 120 -17.71 -3.27 -37.68
C THR A 120 -16.64 -2.47 -38.42
N LEU A 121 -15.91 -3.15 -39.30
CA LEU A 121 -14.93 -2.53 -40.20
C LEU A 121 -15.72 -1.95 -41.38
N PHE A 122 -15.68 -0.62 -41.53
CA PHE A 122 -16.19 0.15 -42.67
C PHE A 122 -17.72 0.11 -42.92
N SER A 123 -18.38 1.20 -42.50
CA SER A 123 -19.32 1.89 -43.38
C SER A 123 -19.36 3.38 -42.96
N PRO A 124 -19.22 4.35 -43.87
CA PRO A 124 -19.39 5.78 -43.59
C PRO A 124 -20.82 6.13 -43.15
N THR A 125 -21.76 5.19 -43.34
CA THR A 125 -23.11 5.24 -42.83
C THR A 125 -23.26 4.18 -41.74
N LEU A 126 -22.93 4.55 -40.50
CA LEU A 126 -23.46 3.84 -39.35
C LEU A 126 -24.98 4.05 -39.37
N GLY A 127 -25.76 3.03 -39.74
CA GLY A 127 -27.22 3.11 -39.64
C GLY A 127 -27.61 3.52 -38.22
N SER A 128 -28.56 4.45 -38.09
CA SER A 128 -29.02 5.03 -36.82
C SER A 128 -29.23 3.97 -35.73
N GLY A 129 -29.78 2.80 -36.09
CA GLY A 129 -29.99 1.68 -35.16
C GLY A 129 -28.72 1.04 -34.58
N GLN A 130 -27.58 1.02 -35.29
CA GLN A 130 -26.32 0.48 -34.73
C GLN A 130 -25.65 1.44 -33.76
N VAL A 131 -25.77 2.74 -34.04
CA VAL A 131 -25.31 3.83 -33.17
C VAL A 131 -26.07 3.77 -31.86
N GLU A 132 -27.40 3.73 -31.95
CA GLU A 132 -28.31 3.68 -30.81
C GLU A 132 -28.13 2.40 -29.98
N TYR A 133 -27.94 1.25 -30.64
CA TYR A 133 -27.62 -0.01 -29.94
C TYR A 133 -26.33 0.11 -29.12
N ARG A 134 -25.26 0.66 -29.71
CA ARG A 134 -23.97 0.85 -29.01
C ARG A 134 -24.09 1.85 -27.86
N GLN A 135 -24.84 2.93 -28.06
CA GLN A 135 -25.12 3.93 -27.03
C GLN A 135 -25.80 3.28 -25.81
N LYS A 136 -26.94 2.61 -26.04
CA LYS A 136 -27.69 1.90 -24.99
C LYS A 136 -26.83 0.85 -24.29
N PHE A 137 -26.02 0.11 -25.04
CA PHE A 137 -25.11 -0.88 -24.49
C PHE A 137 -24.04 -0.26 -23.59
N PHE A 138 -23.33 0.76 -24.06
CA PHE A 138 -22.25 1.39 -23.28
C PHE A 138 -22.78 2.10 -22.04
N GLN A 139 -23.96 2.71 -22.13
CA GLN A 139 -24.63 3.29 -20.97
C GLN A 139 -24.93 2.23 -19.91
N ALA A 140 -25.59 1.12 -20.29
CA ALA A 140 -25.89 0.03 -19.36
C ALA A 140 -24.60 -0.61 -18.79
N TYR A 141 -23.55 -0.72 -19.61
CA TYR A 141 -22.25 -1.25 -19.19
C TYR A 141 -21.59 -0.39 -18.12
N LEU A 142 -21.47 0.93 -18.34
CA LEU A 142 -20.89 1.84 -17.36
C LEU A 142 -21.72 1.91 -16.07
N GLN A 143 -23.05 1.93 -16.19
CA GLN A 143 -23.95 1.89 -15.02
C GLN A 143 -23.74 0.63 -14.19
N ALA A 144 -23.62 -0.55 -14.81
CA ALA A 144 -23.36 -1.80 -14.10
C ALA A 144 -22.00 -1.79 -13.37
N LEU A 145 -20.98 -1.17 -13.97
CA LEU A 145 -19.66 -1.04 -13.36
C LEU A 145 -19.65 -0.08 -12.16
N LEU A 146 -20.48 0.98 -12.19
CA LEU A 146 -20.61 1.93 -11.08
C LEU A 146 -21.27 1.32 -9.85
N GLN A 147 -22.08 0.27 -10.03
CA GLN A 147 -22.73 -0.47 -8.93
C GLN A 147 -21.76 -1.43 -8.21
N LEU A 148 -20.55 -1.63 -8.73
CA LEU A 148 -19.54 -2.44 -8.05
C LEU A 148 -18.94 -1.63 -6.89
N LYS A 149 -18.98 -2.19 -5.68
CA LYS A 149 -18.33 -1.65 -4.49
C LYS A 149 -17.31 -2.67 -3.96
N PRO A 150 -16.02 -2.30 -3.80
CA PRO A 150 -15.43 -0.99 -4.15
C PRO A 150 -15.41 -0.73 -5.67
N ARG A 151 -15.48 0.54 -6.08
CA ARG A 151 -15.44 0.95 -7.50
C ARG A 151 -14.04 0.67 -8.06
N LEU A 152 -13.96 -0.06 -9.17
CA LEU A 152 -12.69 -0.45 -9.78
C LEU A 152 -11.91 0.79 -10.27
N SER A 153 -10.60 0.87 -9.97
CA SER A 153 -9.74 1.99 -10.38
C SER A 153 -9.76 2.24 -11.89
N TYR A 154 -9.77 1.19 -12.72
CA TYR A 154 -9.88 1.31 -14.17
C TYR A 154 -11.11 2.11 -14.64
N VAL A 155 -12.19 2.11 -13.84
CA VAL A 155 -13.41 2.88 -14.13
C VAL A 155 -13.20 4.34 -13.75
N ASN A 156 -12.49 4.63 -12.66
CA ASN A 156 -12.13 6.00 -12.29
C ASN A 156 -11.20 6.64 -13.33
N ASP A 157 -10.22 5.89 -13.83
CA ASP A 157 -9.33 6.33 -14.91
C ASP A 157 -10.13 6.62 -16.18
N PHE A 158 -11.02 5.69 -16.56
CA PHE A 158 -11.84 5.83 -17.75
C PHE A 158 -12.79 7.03 -17.68
N LEU A 159 -13.26 7.39 -16.47
CA LEU A 159 -14.13 8.54 -16.24
C LEU A 159 -13.35 9.82 -15.86
N GLU A 160 -12.02 9.79 -15.91
CA GLU A 160 -11.14 10.92 -15.56
C GLU A 160 -11.50 11.57 -14.22
N VAL A 161 -11.96 10.77 -13.25
CA VAL A 161 -12.43 11.24 -11.94
C VAL A 161 -11.35 12.09 -11.26
N HIS A 162 -10.09 11.67 -11.36
CA HIS A 162 -8.93 12.37 -10.81
C HIS A 162 -8.74 13.79 -11.37
N LYS A 163 -9.07 14.03 -12.65
CA LYS A 163 -8.93 15.37 -13.26
C LYS A 163 -10.02 16.33 -12.83
N HIS A 164 -11.21 15.81 -12.50
CA HIS A 164 -12.34 16.60 -12.05
C HIS A 164 -12.37 16.75 -10.52
N SER A 165 -11.77 15.81 -9.79
CA SER A 165 -11.45 15.94 -8.37
C SER A 165 -10.51 17.10 -8.06
N ARG A 166 -9.64 17.48 -9.01
CA ARG A 166 -8.73 18.63 -8.88
C ARG A 166 -9.42 19.99 -9.00
N LYS A 167 -10.64 20.08 -9.55
CA LYS A 167 -11.32 21.37 -9.79
C LYS A 167 -12.11 21.92 -8.60
N ARG A 168 -12.26 21.15 -7.52
CA ARG A 168 -12.61 21.67 -6.20
C ARG A 168 -11.53 21.32 -5.19
N SER A 169 -10.59 22.23 -5.02
CA SER A 169 -10.67 23.03 -3.82
C SER A 169 -9.98 24.37 -4.03
N GLY A 170 -10.61 25.44 -3.52
CA GLY A 170 -9.86 26.62 -3.09
C GLY A 170 -9.01 26.33 -1.84
N LYS A 171 -8.84 25.06 -1.45
CA LYS A 171 -7.74 24.60 -0.63
C LYS A 171 -6.61 24.23 -1.59
N ARG A 172 -5.44 24.75 -1.34
CA ARG A 172 -4.25 24.29 -2.05
C ARG A 172 -4.07 22.78 -1.76
N GLU A 173 -3.57 22.01 -2.74
CA GLU A 173 -3.08 20.65 -2.46
C GLU A 173 -2.03 20.73 -1.33
N ILE A 174 -2.07 19.78 -0.38
CA ILE A 174 -1.16 19.82 0.76
C ILE A 174 0.29 19.69 0.27
N GLY A 175 1.11 20.66 0.65
CA GLY A 175 2.51 20.78 0.26
C GLY A 175 3.44 20.80 1.47
N ILE A 176 4.74 20.89 1.21
CA ILE A 176 5.76 20.95 2.28
C ILE A 176 5.57 22.19 3.17
N GLU A 177 5.11 23.26 2.57
CA GLU A 177 4.90 24.56 3.18
C GLU A 177 3.64 24.63 4.07
N ASP A 178 2.83 23.57 4.11
CA ASP A 178 1.78 23.37 5.13
C ASP A 178 2.33 22.77 6.43
N PHE A 179 3.64 22.49 6.49
CA PHE A 179 4.32 21.89 7.63
C PHE A 179 5.50 22.74 8.10
N GLU A 180 5.57 22.96 9.41
CA GLU A 180 6.75 23.48 10.10
C GLU A 180 7.68 22.30 10.43
N LEU A 181 8.93 22.33 9.96
CA LEU A 181 9.93 21.33 10.32
C LEU A 181 10.54 21.68 11.68
N LEU A 182 10.42 20.78 12.65
CA LEU A 182 10.80 21.06 14.02
C LEU A 182 12.13 20.40 14.40
N LYS A 183 12.31 19.11 14.10
CA LYS A 183 13.51 18.33 14.45
C LYS A 183 13.78 17.22 13.46
N LEU A 184 15.04 16.81 13.31
CA LEU A 184 15.41 15.58 12.62
C LEU A 184 15.26 14.40 13.59
N LEU A 185 14.42 13.42 13.26
CA LEU A 185 14.21 12.22 14.08
C LEU A 185 15.12 11.07 13.67
N GLY A 186 15.50 11.01 12.40
CA GLY A 186 16.37 9.96 11.89
C GLY A 186 16.82 10.17 10.47
N LYS A 187 17.90 9.48 10.09
CA LYS A 187 18.48 9.53 8.75
C LYS A 187 18.66 8.12 8.20
N GLY A 188 17.90 7.81 7.16
CA GLY A 188 17.97 6.54 6.44
C GLY A 188 18.92 6.60 5.25
N SER A 189 19.05 5.46 4.55
CA SER A 189 19.95 5.35 3.40
C SER A 189 19.47 6.06 2.12
N PHE A 190 18.21 6.49 2.07
CA PHE A 190 17.58 7.15 0.91
C PHE A 190 16.75 8.38 1.29
N GLY A 191 16.75 8.79 2.56
CA GLY A 191 15.94 9.90 3.04
C GLY A 191 16.14 10.25 4.51
N GLN A 192 15.38 11.23 4.96
CA GLN A 192 15.38 11.75 6.32
C GLN A 192 13.97 11.69 6.90
N VAL A 193 13.85 11.53 8.21
CA VAL A 193 12.58 11.59 8.93
C VAL A 193 12.62 12.80 9.84
N PHE A 194 11.66 13.70 9.69
CA PHE A 194 11.54 14.92 10.48
C PHE A 194 10.31 14.86 11.36
N LEU A 195 10.43 15.42 12.56
CA LEU A 195 9.28 15.85 13.34
C LEU A 195 8.76 17.13 12.72
N VAL A 196 7.47 17.14 12.37
CA VAL A 196 6.81 18.28 11.76
C VAL A 196 5.54 18.64 12.50
N ARG A 197 5.10 19.89 12.35
CA ARG A 197 3.81 20.36 12.85
C ARG A 197 3.01 20.93 11.69
N VAL A 198 1.71 20.64 11.63
CA VAL A 198 0.84 21.30 10.65
C VAL A 198 0.67 22.77 11.04
N VAL A 199 0.96 23.68 10.09
CA VAL A 199 0.93 25.12 10.33
C VAL A 199 -0.45 25.55 10.85
N GLY A 200 -0.47 26.30 11.96
CA GLY A 200 -1.70 26.76 12.59
C GLY A 200 -2.38 25.74 13.50
N THR A 201 -1.81 24.55 13.70
CA THR A 201 -2.32 23.53 14.65
C THR A 201 -1.24 23.16 15.66
N SER A 202 -1.61 22.44 16.72
CA SER A 202 -0.65 21.77 17.60
C SER A 202 -0.32 20.35 17.15
N ASP A 203 -0.83 19.90 16.00
CA ASP A 203 -0.74 18.50 15.58
C ASP A 203 0.65 18.18 15.02
N MET A 204 1.27 17.16 15.62
CA MET A 204 2.65 16.75 15.36
C MET A 204 2.66 15.43 14.58
N PHE A 205 3.51 15.35 13.56
CA PHE A 205 3.64 14.20 12.68
C PHE A 205 5.10 13.85 12.42
N ALA A 206 5.33 12.63 11.93
CA ALA A 206 6.61 12.23 11.38
C ALA A 206 6.55 12.34 9.85
N MET A 207 7.44 13.15 9.26
CA MET A 207 7.56 13.34 7.82
C MET A 207 8.82 12.65 7.29
N LYS A 208 8.64 11.55 6.56
CA LYS A 208 9.70 10.87 5.80
C LYS A 208 9.86 11.56 4.44
N VAL A 209 11.05 12.07 4.17
CA VAL A 209 11.42 12.76 2.93
C VAL A 209 12.45 11.94 2.17
N LEU A 210 12.11 11.50 0.95
CA LEU A 210 12.96 10.65 0.11
C LEU A 210 13.35 11.36 -1.18
N LYS A 211 14.61 11.26 -1.61
CA LYS A 211 15.06 11.78 -2.91
C LYS A 211 14.71 10.80 -4.03
N LYS A 212 13.94 11.24 -5.05
CA LYS A 212 13.54 10.38 -6.19
C LYS A 212 14.75 9.77 -6.90
N SER A 213 15.83 10.53 -7.07
CA SER A 213 17.08 10.06 -7.69
C SER A 213 17.73 8.91 -6.92
N GLU A 214 17.82 9.00 -5.59
CA GLU A 214 18.38 7.93 -4.75
C GLU A 214 17.47 6.71 -4.67
N VAL A 215 16.14 6.90 -4.63
CA VAL A 215 15.17 5.80 -4.69
C VAL A 215 15.30 5.02 -6.00
N LYS A 216 15.42 5.71 -7.14
CA LYS A 216 15.68 5.09 -8.47
C LYS A 216 17.02 4.36 -8.48
N LYS A 217 18.11 5.05 -8.11
CA LYS A 217 19.49 4.52 -8.10
C LYS A 217 19.63 3.25 -7.28
N ARG A 218 18.93 3.15 -6.15
CA ARG A 218 18.96 2.00 -5.23
C ARG A 218 17.88 0.97 -5.50
N ARG A 219 17.09 1.13 -6.58
CA ARG A 219 16.00 0.23 -6.98
C ARG A 219 14.93 0.03 -5.90
N GLN A 220 14.59 1.09 -5.16
CA GLN A 220 13.63 1.08 -4.04
C GLN A 220 12.22 1.56 -4.42
N ILE A 221 11.93 1.72 -5.71
CA ILE A 221 10.64 2.23 -6.20
C ILE A 221 9.47 1.38 -5.69
N GLU A 222 9.55 0.05 -5.88
CA GLU A 222 8.47 -0.85 -5.46
C GLU A 222 8.31 -0.94 -3.94
N HIS A 223 9.41 -0.85 -3.19
CA HIS A 223 9.35 -0.79 -1.72
C HIS A 223 8.63 0.48 -1.26
N THR A 224 8.99 1.63 -1.84
CA THR A 224 8.35 2.92 -1.52
C THR A 224 6.85 2.90 -1.86
N LYS A 225 6.48 2.36 -3.02
CA LYS A 225 5.07 2.21 -3.41
C LYS A 225 4.31 1.23 -2.51
N THR A 226 4.97 0.15 -2.08
CA THR A 226 4.36 -0.83 -1.18
C THR A 226 4.13 -0.22 0.20
N GLU A 227 5.11 0.51 0.72
CA GLU A 227 4.99 1.26 1.98
C GLU A 227 3.78 2.21 1.93
N LEU A 228 3.69 3.02 0.88
CA LEU A 228 2.55 3.93 0.66
C LEU A 228 1.20 3.19 0.63
N ARG A 229 1.09 2.12 -0.16
CA ARG A 229 -0.17 1.36 -0.32
C ARG A 229 -0.59 0.66 0.97
N VAL A 230 0.34 0.00 1.65
CA VAL A 230 0.04 -0.77 2.86
C VAL A 230 -0.28 0.17 4.02
N MET A 231 0.55 1.20 4.24
CA MET A 231 0.36 2.13 5.35
C MET A 231 -0.84 3.07 5.13
N GLY A 232 -1.10 3.48 3.88
CA GLY A 232 -2.28 4.27 3.51
C GLY A 232 -3.58 3.46 3.48
N GLY A 233 -3.52 2.16 3.17
CA GLY A 233 -4.68 1.26 3.15
C GLY A 233 -5.01 0.59 4.48
N SER A 234 -4.10 0.64 5.45
CA SER A 234 -4.29 0.02 6.77
C SER A 234 -5.05 0.95 7.72
N SER A 235 -5.91 0.34 8.54
CA SER A 235 -6.56 0.99 9.67
C SER A 235 -6.58 0.00 10.83
N HIS A 236 -5.62 0.15 11.74
CA HIS A 236 -5.46 -0.72 12.89
C HIS A 236 -4.76 0.06 14.02
N PRO A 237 -5.18 -0.10 15.29
CA PRO A 237 -4.62 0.67 16.41
C PRO A 237 -3.12 0.47 16.59
N PHE A 238 -2.60 -0.69 16.18
CA PHE A 238 -1.19 -1.06 16.35
C PHE A 238 -0.35 -0.93 15.07
N ILE A 239 -0.87 -0.27 14.03
CA ILE A 239 -0.14 0.04 12.80
C ILE A 239 -0.03 1.57 12.69
N CYS A 240 1.16 2.05 12.33
CA CYS A 240 1.38 3.47 12.08
C CYS A 240 0.53 3.92 10.89
N THR A 241 -0.21 5.01 11.06
CA THR A 241 -1.14 5.50 10.04
C THR A 241 -0.47 6.56 9.18
N LEU A 242 -0.49 6.37 7.86
CA LEU A 242 -0.16 7.41 6.89
C LEU A 242 -1.31 8.42 6.83
N ARG A 243 -0.99 9.71 6.96
CA ARG A 243 -1.92 10.84 6.93
C ARG A 243 -1.91 11.55 5.59
N TYR A 244 -0.72 11.86 5.11
CA TYR A 244 -0.51 12.56 3.86
C TYR A 244 0.63 11.91 3.09
N ALA A 245 0.53 11.92 1.77
CA ALA A 245 1.68 11.75 0.91
C ALA A 245 1.59 12.71 -0.26
N PHE A 246 2.71 13.35 -0.59
CA PHE A 246 2.80 14.30 -1.68
C PHE A 246 4.22 14.28 -2.23
N GLN A 247 4.45 14.99 -3.34
CA GLN A 247 5.74 14.95 -4.02
C GLN A 247 6.06 16.30 -4.66
N THR A 248 7.36 16.57 -4.80
CA THR A 248 7.89 17.62 -5.65
C THR A 248 8.51 16.99 -6.90
N ASN A 249 9.17 17.80 -7.72
CA ASN A 249 9.92 17.31 -8.89
C ASN A 249 11.03 16.32 -8.50
N ASP A 250 11.61 16.45 -7.31
CA ASP A 250 12.82 15.75 -6.89
C ASP A 250 12.65 14.90 -5.62
N LYS A 251 11.60 15.13 -4.81
CA LYS A 251 11.40 14.50 -3.50
C LYS A 251 10.00 13.88 -3.36
N LEU A 252 9.91 12.86 -2.53
CA LEU A 252 8.69 12.20 -2.08
C LEU A 252 8.53 12.46 -0.59
N TYR A 253 7.31 12.75 -0.15
CA TYR A 253 6.98 13.09 1.24
C TYR A 253 5.89 12.15 1.74
N MET A 254 6.15 11.45 2.85
CA MET A 254 5.17 10.60 3.53
C MET A 254 5.04 11.10 4.96
N VAL A 255 3.85 11.54 5.35
CA VAL A 255 3.54 12.10 6.66
C VAL A 255 2.67 11.10 7.41
N SER A 256 3.16 10.58 8.53
CA SER A 256 2.49 9.60 9.38
C SER A 256 2.34 10.11 10.81
N ASP A 257 1.58 9.37 11.61
CA ASP A 257 1.49 9.62 13.06
C ASP A 257 2.88 9.69 13.70
N PHE A 258 3.06 10.66 14.60
CA PHE A 258 4.28 10.76 15.40
C PHE A 258 4.18 9.90 16.66
N CYS A 259 5.04 8.89 16.76
CA CYS A 259 5.10 7.99 17.90
C CYS A 259 6.12 8.52 18.92
N GLN A 260 5.64 9.32 19.90
CA GLN A 260 6.47 10.01 20.90
C GLN A 260 7.32 9.09 21.78
N GLY A 261 6.89 7.84 21.95
CA GLY A 261 7.61 6.84 22.71
C GLY A 261 8.85 6.29 21.99
N GLY A 262 9.09 6.65 20.73
CA GLY A 262 10.30 6.24 20.00
C GLY A 262 10.31 4.75 19.67
N GLU A 263 11.49 4.22 19.34
CA GLU A 263 11.67 2.81 18.94
C GLU A 263 11.68 1.86 20.15
N LEU A 264 11.05 0.69 20.03
CA LEU A 264 11.13 -0.37 21.04
C LEU A 264 12.59 -0.80 21.27
N PHE A 265 13.42 -0.71 20.22
CA PHE A 265 14.86 -0.96 20.29
C PHE A 265 15.58 -0.07 21.31
N PHE A 266 15.26 1.23 21.35
CA PHE A 266 15.85 2.16 22.32
C PHE A 266 15.55 1.73 23.75
N HIS A 267 14.29 1.37 24.03
CA HIS A 267 13.87 0.91 25.35
C HIS A 267 14.51 -0.41 25.73
N LEU A 268 14.57 -1.37 24.81
CA LEU A 268 15.20 -2.67 25.06
C LEU A 268 16.69 -2.51 25.34
N LYS A 269 17.38 -1.65 24.59
CA LYS A 269 18.80 -1.35 24.81
C LYS A 269 19.03 -0.75 26.20
N ASN A 270 18.18 0.20 26.61
CA ASN A 270 18.31 0.88 27.91
C ASN A 270 17.94 -0.02 29.10
N MET A 271 16.92 -0.86 28.97
CA MET A 271 16.49 -1.78 30.02
C MET A 271 17.25 -3.11 30.02
N HIS A 272 17.98 -3.40 28.94
CA HIS A 272 18.70 -4.65 28.62
C HIS A 272 17.80 -5.89 28.43
N LYS A 273 16.67 -5.95 29.11
CA LYS A 273 15.61 -6.96 28.96
C LYS A 273 14.29 -6.39 29.44
N PHE A 274 13.20 -6.98 28.98
CA PHE A 274 11.84 -6.69 29.43
C PHE A 274 11.34 -7.73 30.43
N SER A 275 10.35 -7.34 31.24
CA SER A 275 9.63 -8.23 32.15
C SER A 275 8.66 -9.14 31.40
N ASP A 276 8.24 -10.26 32.00
CA ASP A 276 7.23 -11.17 31.41
C ASP A 276 5.95 -10.41 31.01
N SER A 277 5.49 -9.49 31.87
CA SER A 277 4.32 -8.63 31.59
C SER A 277 4.51 -7.73 30.36
N MET A 278 5.70 -7.13 30.17
CA MET A 278 6.00 -6.29 29.01
C MET A 278 6.08 -7.13 27.74
N VAL A 279 6.76 -8.29 27.80
CA VAL A 279 6.86 -9.19 26.65
C VAL A 279 5.47 -9.66 26.23
N ARG A 280 4.64 -10.10 27.20
CA ARG A 280 3.27 -10.56 26.97
C ARG A 280 2.40 -9.48 26.33
N PHE A 281 2.44 -8.26 26.86
CA PHE A 281 1.65 -7.15 26.35
C PHE A 281 2.06 -6.78 24.92
N TYR A 282 3.34 -6.48 24.69
CA TYR A 282 3.82 -6.04 23.38
C TYR A 282 3.75 -7.14 22.32
N SER A 283 4.03 -8.40 22.67
CA SER A 283 3.91 -9.49 21.71
C SER A 283 2.45 -9.74 21.30
N ALA A 284 1.49 -9.53 22.19
CA ALA A 284 0.07 -9.63 21.88
C ALA A 284 -0.40 -8.52 20.91
N GLU A 285 -0.02 -7.27 21.16
CA GLU A 285 -0.37 -6.15 20.26
C GLU A 285 0.25 -6.33 18.87
N ILE A 286 1.51 -6.76 18.79
CA ILE A 286 2.18 -7.09 17.53
C ILE A 286 1.47 -8.25 16.83
N ALA A 287 1.04 -9.27 17.57
CA ALA A 287 0.32 -10.41 17.00
C ALA A 287 -1.04 -9.99 16.41
N LEU A 288 -1.77 -9.08 17.07
CA LEU A 288 -3.00 -8.48 16.53
C LEU A 288 -2.75 -7.72 15.22
N ALA A 289 -1.69 -6.91 15.18
CA ALA A 289 -1.30 -6.17 13.97
C ALA A 289 -0.92 -7.12 12.81
N LEU A 290 -0.16 -8.18 13.11
CA LEU A 290 0.21 -9.20 12.12
C LEU A 290 -1.03 -9.95 11.59
N GLU A 291 -1.94 -10.36 12.47
CA GLU A 291 -3.19 -11.00 12.05
C GLU A 291 -4.02 -10.08 11.15
N TYR A 292 -4.11 -8.80 11.49
CA TYR A 292 -4.78 -7.81 10.64
C TYR A 292 -4.17 -7.78 9.23
N LEU A 293 -2.85 -7.69 9.10
CA LEU A 293 -2.16 -7.72 7.81
C LEU A 293 -2.41 -9.04 7.07
N HIS A 294 -2.34 -10.16 7.78
CA HIS A 294 -2.55 -11.49 7.23
C HIS A 294 -3.97 -11.67 6.70
N ARG A 295 -5.00 -11.14 7.37
CA ARG A 295 -6.39 -11.12 6.86
C ARG A 295 -6.54 -10.31 5.57
N HIS A 296 -5.71 -9.29 5.39
CA HIS A 296 -5.64 -8.49 4.18
C HIS A 296 -4.67 -9.08 3.12
N ASN A 297 -4.18 -10.31 3.33
CA ASN A 297 -3.22 -11.01 2.46
C ASN A 297 -1.91 -10.23 2.28
N ILE A 298 -1.48 -9.55 3.34
CA ILE A 298 -0.21 -8.85 3.42
C ILE A 298 0.68 -9.63 4.38
N ILE A 299 1.92 -9.89 3.97
CA ILE A 299 2.99 -10.36 4.87
C ILE A 299 3.98 -9.23 5.11
N TYR A 300 4.42 -9.05 6.35
CA TYR A 300 5.18 -7.88 6.77
C TYR A 300 6.69 -8.03 6.50
N ARG A 301 7.27 -9.17 6.87
CA ARG A 301 8.65 -9.64 6.56
C ARG A 301 9.82 -8.88 7.18
N ASP A 302 9.59 -7.86 8.01
CA ASP A 302 10.68 -7.13 8.69
C ASP A 302 10.34 -6.81 10.15
N ILE A 303 9.75 -7.76 10.88
CA ILE A 303 9.60 -7.66 12.35
C ILE A 303 10.99 -7.57 12.95
N LYS A 304 11.23 -6.52 13.73
CA LYS A 304 12.43 -6.24 14.53
C LYS A 304 12.13 -5.05 15.45
N PRO A 305 12.87 -4.85 16.56
CA PRO A 305 12.55 -3.81 17.53
C PRO A 305 12.68 -2.39 16.98
N GLU A 306 13.47 -2.17 15.92
CA GLU A 306 13.63 -0.87 15.26
C GLU A 306 12.38 -0.45 14.47
N ASN A 307 11.58 -1.42 13.99
CA ASN A 307 10.35 -1.14 13.22
C ASN A 307 9.07 -1.18 14.09
N VAL A 308 9.22 -1.35 15.41
CA VAL A 308 8.11 -1.27 16.37
C VAL A 308 8.32 -0.01 17.20
N LEU A 309 7.41 0.94 17.10
CA LEU A 309 7.45 2.18 17.87
C LEU A 309 6.51 2.10 19.07
N LEU A 310 6.70 2.95 20.08
CA LEU A 310 5.73 3.21 21.14
C LEU A 310 5.07 4.58 20.91
N ASP A 311 3.74 4.65 21.04
CA ASP A 311 3.05 5.94 21.09
C ASP A 311 3.12 6.57 22.49
N GLY A 312 2.60 7.78 22.64
CA GLY A 312 2.68 8.52 23.90
C GLY A 312 1.95 7.85 25.07
N ASN A 313 1.05 6.90 24.78
CA ASN A 313 0.35 6.13 25.79
C ASN A 313 1.02 4.78 26.06
N GLY A 314 2.13 4.44 25.40
CA GLY A 314 2.87 3.20 25.61
C GLY A 314 2.37 2.00 24.80
N HIS A 315 1.46 2.19 23.84
CA HIS A 315 1.03 1.13 22.92
C HIS A 315 1.95 1.06 21.69
N ILE A 316 2.07 -0.13 21.10
CA ILE A 316 2.94 -0.30 19.93
C ILE A 316 2.32 0.27 18.64
N ARG A 317 3.20 0.70 17.72
CA ARG A 317 2.88 1.07 16.35
C ARG A 317 3.90 0.46 15.40
N ILE A 318 3.48 -0.51 14.59
CA ILE A 318 4.34 -1.07 13.53
C ILE A 318 4.51 -0.05 12.41
N THR A 319 5.75 0.17 11.97
CA THR A 319 6.11 1.09 10.88
C THR A 319 6.93 0.38 9.79
N ASP A 320 7.42 1.12 8.79
CA ASP A 320 8.27 0.64 7.68
C ASP A 320 7.75 -0.62 6.95
N PHE A 321 6.78 -0.41 6.07
CA PHE A 321 6.18 -1.46 5.25
C PHE A 321 6.92 -1.66 3.90
N GLY A 322 8.12 -1.10 3.75
CA GLY A 322 8.87 -1.15 2.49
C GLY A 322 9.19 -2.57 2.02
N LEU A 323 9.39 -3.50 2.96
CA LEU A 323 9.63 -4.91 2.70
C LEU A 323 8.37 -5.78 2.74
N SER A 324 7.18 -5.22 2.92
CA SER A 324 5.95 -6.02 2.91
C SER A 324 5.63 -6.59 1.53
N ARG A 325 4.70 -7.54 1.47
CA ARG A 325 4.18 -8.10 0.21
C ARG A 325 2.68 -8.31 0.30
N ASP A 326 1.94 -7.71 -0.62
CA ASP A 326 0.51 -7.86 -0.79
C ASP A 326 0.13 -9.05 -1.69
N GLY A 327 -1.13 -9.48 -1.59
CA GLY A 327 -1.69 -10.56 -2.42
C GLY A 327 -1.20 -11.97 -2.07
N VAL A 328 -0.59 -12.16 -0.89
CA VAL A 328 -0.08 -13.46 -0.45
C VAL A 328 -1.22 -14.27 0.17
N THR A 329 -1.82 -15.12 -0.65
CA THR A 329 -2.89 -16.05 -0.27
C THR A 329 -2.40 -17.49 -0.08
N ASP A 330 -1.29 -17.85 -0.75
CA ASP A 330 -0.70 -19.18 -0.72
C ASP A 330 0.51 -19.23 0.25
N PRO A 331 0.74 -20.35 0.95
CA PRO A 331 1.94 -20.59 1.77
C PRO A 331 3.29 -20.43 1.02
N GLN A 332 3.29 -20.39 -0.30
CA GLN A 332 4.45 -20.13 -1.17
C GLN A 332 4.26 -18.88 -2.05
N GLY A 333 3.35 -17.98 -1.68
CA GLY A 333 2.96 -16.81 -2.47
C GLY A 333 4.03 -15.71 -2.60
N ALA A 334 5.13 -15.79 -1.85
CA ALA A 334 6.27 -14.88 -1.95
C ALA A 334 7.59 -15.64 -2.15
N THR A 335 8.52 -15.07 -2.93
CA THR A 335 9.80 -15.71 -3.28
C THR A 335 11.01 -14.80 -3.07
N THR A 336 10.80 -13.50 -2.84
CA THR A 336 11.89 -12.52 -2.69
C THR A 336 12.72 -12.79 -1.45
N PHE A 337 14.04 -12.80 -1.54
CA PHE A 337 14.89 -12.86 -0.36
C PHE A 337 15.15 -11.46 0.20
N CYS A 338 14.56 -11.14 1.36
CA CYS A 338 14.63 -9.84 2.03
C CYS A 338 14.54 -9.98 3.56
N GLY A 339 14.61 -8.88 4.29
CA GLY A 339 14.54 -8.84 5.75
C GLY A 339 15.90 -8.74 6.43
N THR A 340 15.86 -8.51 7.74
CA THR A 340 17.05 -8.35 8.58
C THR A 340 17.67 -9.74 8.90
N PRO A 341 18.99 -9.96 8.69
CA PRO A 341 19.60 -11.29 8.74
C PRO A 341 19.32 -12.12 10.01
N GLU A 342 19.27 -11.46 11.16
CA GLU A 342 19.01 -12.01 12.49
C GLU A 342 17.57 -12.53 12.65
N TYR A 343 16.65 -12.02 11.83
CA TYR A 343 15.22 -12.29 11.84
C TYR A 343 14.75 -13.22 10.71
N LEU A 344 15.64 -13.60 9.80
CA LEU A 344 15.31 -14.46 8.67
C LEU A 344 14.81 -15.83 9.11
N SER A 345 13.67 -16.25 8.59
CA SER A 345 13.12 -17.58 8.84
C SER A 345 13.87 -18.67 8.06
N PRO A 346 13.83 -19.94 8.53
CA PRO A 346 14.44 -21.06 7.84
C PRO A 346 13.98 -21.22 6.39
N GLU A 347 12.68 -21.07 6.13
CA GLU A 347 12.11 -21.19 4.79
C GLU A 347 12.55 -20.07 3.84
N MET A 348 12.79 -18.84 4.32
CA MET A 348 13.36 -17.77 3.49
C MET A 348 14.81 -18.07 3.10
N LEU A 349 15.60 -18.61 4.02
CA LEU A 349 16.99 -19.04 3.76
C LEU A 349 17.06 -20.20 2.77
N LEU A 350 16.17 -21.19 2.91
CA LEU A 350 16.10 -22.37 2.04
C LEU A 350 15.47 -22.06 0.68
N GLY A 351 14.48 -21.17 0.63
CA GLY A 351 13.79 -20.74 -0.60
C GLY A 351 14.75 -20.16 -1.62
N ARG A 352 15.76 -19.40 -1.16
CA ARG A 352 16.86 -18.88 -1.99
C ARG A 352 17.66 -19.97 -2.70
N GLN A 353 17.76 -21.17 -2.12
CA GLN A 353 18.56 -22.27 -2.66
C GLN A 353 17.75 -23.25 -3.51
N LYS A 354 16.43 -23.34 -3.28
CA LYS A 354 15.59 -24.41 -3.83
C LYS A 354 14.37 -23.93 -4.63
N ASN A 355 14.25 -22.62 -4.90
CA ASN A 355 13.09 -22.00 -5.56
C ASN A 355 11.74 -22.27 -4.85
N TYR A 356 11.76 -22.53 -3.54
CA TYR A 356 10.54 -22.60 -2.75
C TYR A 356 10.10 -21.21 -2.30
N GLY A 357 8.80 -20.96 -2.37
CA GLY A 357 8.21 -19.76 -1.80
C GLY A 357 8.00 -19.88 -0.30
N TYR A 358 7.53 -18.79 0.29
CA TYR A 358 7.09 -18.70 1.67
C TYR A 358 5.83 -17.83 1.76
N GLY A 359 5.19 -17.82 2.92
CA GLY A 359 3.93 -17.13 3.16
C GLY A 359 3.90 -16.48 4.54
N LYS A 360 2.70 -16.42 5.14
CA LYS A 360 2.42 -15.75 6.42
C LYS A 360 3.23 -16.28 7.61
N SER A 361 3.72 -17.52 7.53
CA SER A 361 4.54 -18.17 8.58
C SER A 361 5.79 -17.41 8.97
N VAL A 362 6.36 -16.61 8.05
CA VAL A 362 7.61 -15.89 8.30
C VAL A 362 7.45 -14.78 9.34
N ASP A 363 6.26 -14.18 9.44
CA ASP A 363 5.99 -13.13 10.41
C ASP A 363 5.86 -13.70 11.82
N TRP A 364 5.28 -14.90 11.98
CA TRP A 364 5.24 -15.60 13.26
C TRP A 364 6.63 -16.03 13.75
N TRP A 365 7.52 -16.42 12.83
CA TRP A 365 8.94 -16.62 13.17
C TRP A 365 9.57 -15.32 13.67
N GLY A 366 9.34 -14.21 12.95
CA GLY A 366 9.83 -12.88 13.35
C GLY A 366 9.35 -12.48 14.74
N LEU A 367 8.07 -12.71 15.06
CA LEU A 367 7.52 -12.50 16.40
C LEU A 367 8.25 -13.34 17.45
N GLY A 368 8.51 -14.63 17.19
CA GLY A 368 9.26 -15.49 18.09
C GLY A 368 10.70 -15.02 18.34
N VAL A 369 11.38 -14.51 17.29
CA VAL A 369 12.72 -13.90 17.41
C VAL A 369 12.66 -12.66 18.29
N LEU A 370 11.67 -11.77 18.06
CA LEU A 370 11.50 -10.54 18.82
C LEU A 370 11.17 -10.82 20.29
N MET A 371 10.28 -11.77 20.58
CA MET A 371 9.97 -12.19 21.95
C MET A 371 11.22 -12.68 22.68
N TYR A 372 12.03 -13.51 22.03
CA TYR A 372 13.30 -13.95 22.58
C TYR A 372 14.23 -12.76 22.84
N GLU A 373 14.36 -11.84 21.88
CA GLU A 373 15.21 -10.66 22.03
C GLU A 373 14.72 -9.74 23.15
N MET A 374 13.41 -9.58 23.35
CA MET A 374 12.89 -8.81 24.50
C MET A 374 13.28 -9.44 25.85
N TYR A 375 13.37 -10.77 25.96
CA TYR A 375 13.79 -11.43 27.21
C TYR A 375 15.29 -11.36 27.48
N PHE A 376 16.11 -11.38 26.44
CA PHE A 376 17.56 -11.58 26.59
C PHE A 376 18.41 -10.41 26.09
N GLY A 377 17.85 -9.48 25.33
CA GLY A 377 18.56 -8.34 24.73
C GLY A 377 19.35 -8.69 23.46
N TRP A 378 19.25 -9.94 22.96
CA TRP A 378 19.87 -10.36 21.70
C TRP A 378 19.06 -11.48 21.03
N PRO A 379 19.15 -11.64 19.69
CA PRO A 379 18.41 -12.67 18.96
C PRO A 379 18.92 -14.09 19.26
N PRO A 380 18.07 -15.13 19.13
CA PRO A 380 18.37 -16.50 19.54
C PRO A 380 19.50 -17.17 18.74
N PHE A 381 19.69 -16.74 17.49
CA PHE A 381 20.72 -17.24 16.59
C PHE A 381 21.57 -16.09 16.09
N PHE A 382 22.58 -15.70 16.87
CA PHE A 382 23.50 -14.62 16.51
C PHE A 382 24.92 -15.12 16.25
N HIS A 383 25.51 -14.62 15.17
CA HIS A 383 26.93 -14.80 14.91
C HIS A 383 27.47 -13.70 13.98
N LYS A 384 28.65 -13.14 14.28
CA LYS A 384 29.30 -12.08 13.46
C LYS A 384 29.44 -12.46 11.98
N ASN A 385 29.77 -13.72 11.70
CA ASN A 385 29.74 -14.28 10.34
C ASN A 385 28.31 -14.70 9.96
N LYS A 386 27.72 -13.96 9.01
CA LYS A 386 26.36 -14.20 8.50
C LYS A 386 26.12 -15.63 7.99
N LYS A 387 27.11 -16.28 7.37
CA LYS A 387 26.95 -17.68 6.90
C LYS A 387 26.80 -18.65 8.07
N LEU A 388 27.55 -18.42 9.16
CA LEU A 388 27.44 -19.22 10.37
C LEU A 388 26.13 -18.94 11.11
N MET A 389 25.66 -17.69 11.11
CA MET A 389 24.34 -17.32 11.63
C MET A 389 23.21 -18.03 10.87
N CYS A 390 23.21 -17.99 9.54
CA CYS A 390 22.25 -18.75 8.74
C CYS A 390 22.32 -20.26 9.04
N ARG A 391 23.52 -20.81 9.25
CA ARG A 391 23.68 -22.22 9.66
C ARG A 391 23.08 -22.49 11.05
N GLN A 392 23.20 -21.54 11.98
CA GLN A 392 22.58 -21.64 13.30
C GLN A 392 21.05 -21.61 13.20
N ILE A 393 20.49 -20.66 12.47
CA ILE A 393 19.04 -20.58 12.19
C ILE A 393 18.54 -21.92 11.66
N LEU A 394 19.24 -22.53 10.70
CA LEU A 394 18.82 -23.80 10.09
C LEU A 394 19.02 -25.05 10.95
N LYS A 395 19.99 -25.07 11.87
CA LYS A 395 20.44 -26.34 12.51
C LYS A 395 20.64 -26.32 14.01
N SER A 396 20.83 -25.17 14.64
CA SER A 396 21.20 -25.11 16.07
C SER A 396 19.99 -25.27 16.97
N ARG A 397 20.13 -26.01 18.07
CA ARG A 397 19.07 -26.08 19.09
C ARG A 397 18.84 -24.70 19.71
N LEU A 398 17.58 -24.31 19.87
CA LEU A 398 17.20 -23.11 20.63
C LEU A 398 17.62 -23.31 22.11
N LYS A 399 18.25 -22.30 22.70
CA LYS A 399 18.73 -22.32 24.09
C LYS A 399 18.19 -21.11 24.82
N PHE A 400 17.78 -21.31 26.07
CA PHE A 400 17.38 -20.23 26.96
C PHE A 400 18.48 -20.10 28.04
N PRO A 401 19.27 -19.01 28.06
CA PRO A 401 20.45 -18.89 28.91
C PRO A 401 20.14 -18.63 30.40
N SER A 402 18.90 -18.24 30.73
CA SER A 402 18.48 -17.92 32.09
C SER A 402 17.28 -18.77 32.52
N ASN A 403 17.21 -19.09 33.81
CA ASN A 403 16.03 -19.70 34.43
C ASN A 403 14.94 -18.68 34.81
N SER A 404 15.18 -17.38 34.57
CA SER A 404 14.25 -16.29 34.92
C SER A 404 13.07 -16.12 33.95
N ILE A 405 12.97 -16.95 32.93
CA ILE A 405 11.86 -16.97 31.96
C ILE A 405 10.87 -18.07 32.34
N SER A 406 9.58 -17.77 32.29
CA SER A 406 8.48 -18.70 32.58
C SER A 406 8.48 -19.88 31.61
N GLU A 407 7.96 -21.03 32.03
CA GLU A 407 7.86 -22.20 31.14
C GLU A 407 6.89 -21.92 29.98
N GLU A 408 5.84 -21.15 30.24
CA GLU A 408 4.86 -20.71 29.24
C GLU A 408 5.51 -19.80 28.18
N ALA A 409 6.42 -18.91 28.58
CA ALA A 409 7.18 -18.08 27.65
C ALA A 409 8.18 -18.91 26.82
N LYS A 410 8.84 -19.90 27.43
CA LYS A 410 9.71 -20.82 26.68
C LYS A 410 8.90 -21.62 25.66
N ASP A 411 7.72 -22.08 26.04
CA ASP A 411 6.84 -22.88 25.20
C ASP A 411 6.36 -22.09 23.98
N ILE A 412 5.83 -20.88 24.17
CA ILE A 412 5.36 -20.06 23.05
C ILE A 412 6.48 -19.69 22.09
N ILE A 413 7.65 -19.29 22.60
CA ILE A 413 8.82 -18.95 21.77
C ILE A 413 9.27 -20.18 21.00
N THR A 414 9.26 -21.36 21.62
CA THR A 414 9.61 -22.62 20.97
C THR A 414 8.61 -22.97 19.85
N GLY A 415 7.31 -22.74 20.08
CA GLY A 415 6.26 -22.93 19.08
C GLY A 415 6.37 -21.99 17.88
N LEU A 416 6.68 -20.71 18.12
CA LEU A 416 6.89 -19.71 17.07
C LEU A 416 8.20 -19.92 16.30
N LEU A 417 9.23 -20.46 16.96
CA LEU A 417 10.54 -20.76 16.36
C LEU A 417 10.67 -22.21 15.85
N GLN A 418 9.54 -22.86 15.55
CA GLN A 418 9.55 -24.12 14.81
C GLN A 418 10.07 -23.92 13.39
N ARG A 419 11.03 -24.77 13.00
CA ARG A 419 11.71 -24.64 11.69
C ARG A 419 10.85 -25.08 10.52
N ASP A 420 10.04 -26.12 10.72
CA ASP A 420 9.03 -26.48 9.74
C ASP A 420 7.89 -25.45 9.87
N PRO A 421 7.64 -24.62 8.85
CA PRO A 421 6.55 -23.65 8.90
C PRO A 421 5.18 -24.30 9.09
N LYS A 422 5.00 -25.57 8.73
CA LYS A 422 3.74 -26.31 8.93
C LYS A 422 3.50 -26.73 10.36
N ALA A 423 4.54 -26.83 11.18
CA ALA A 423 4.46 -27.17 12.60
C ALA A 423 4.54 -25.92 13.49
N ARG A 424 4.64 -24.73 12.88
CA ARG A 424 4.81 -23.45 13.59
C ARG A 424 3.49 -22.96 14.16
N LEU A 425 3.55 -22.50 15.41
CA LEU A 425 2.42 -21.85 16.06
C LEU A 425 1.94 -20.66 15.21
N GLY A 426 0.62 -20.48 15.11
CA GLY A 426 0.00 -19.48 14.23
C GLY A 426 -0.22 -19.95 12.79
N ILE A 427 0.23 -21.15 12.43
CA ILE A 427 -0.04 -21.83 11.15
C ILE A 427 -0.79 -23.15 11.34
N VAL A 428 -0.47 -23.89 12.41
CA VAL A 428 -1.16 -25.12 12.78
C VAL A 428 -2.62 -24.81 13.17
N GLY A 429 -3.49 -25.83 13.03
CA GLY A 429 -4.88 -25.77 13.49
C GLY A 429 -5.67 -24.57 12.97
N GLU A 430 -6.20 -23.76 13.88
CA GLU A 430 -7.01 -22.56 13.57
C GLU A 430 -6.17 -21.27 13.46
N GLY A 431 -4.86 -21.38 13.21
CA GLY A 431 -3.98 -20.26 12.92
C GLY A 431 -3.79 -19.32 14.11
N PHE A 432 -4.13 -18.04 13.97
CA PHE A 432 -3.99 -17.04 15.03
C PHE A 432 -4.74 -17.39 16.32
N VAL A 433 -5.81 -18.18 16.25
CA VAL A 433 -6.56 -18.63 17.45
C VAL A 433 -5.65 -19.41 18.40
N GLU A 434 -4.71 -20.21 17.90
CA GLU A 434 -3.77 -20.95 18.75
C GLU A 434 -2.84 -20.02 19.51
N ILE A 435 -2.40 -18.92 18.89
CA ILE A 435 -1.60 -17.90 19.55
C ILE A 435 -2.41 -17.28 20.69
N LYS A 436 -3.68 -16.93 20.44
CA LYS A 436 -4.54 -16.31 21.47
C LYS A 436 -4.80 -17.21 22.67
N MET A 437 -4.98 -18.51 22.42
CA MET A 437 -5.29 -19.50 23.45
C MET A 437 -4.05 -20.05 24.16
N HIS A 438 -2.84 -19.65 23.75
CA HIS A 438 -1.62 -20.14 24.35
C HIS A 438 -1.55 -19.73 25.85
N PRO A 439 -1.16 -20.64 26.78
CA PRO A 439 -1.11 -20.34 28.23
C PRO A 439 -0.29 -19.10 28.60
N PHE A 440 0.71 -18.75 27.79
CA PHE A 440 1.47 -17.51 27.93
C PHE A 440 0.60 -16.24 27.95
N TYR A 441 -0.53 -16.23 27.25
CA TYR A 441 -1.49 -15.12 27.23
C TYR A 441 -2.71 -15.36 28.13
N GLU A 442 -2.64 -16.32 29.05
CA GLU A 442 -3.71 -16.57 30.00
C GLU A 442 -4.05 -15.29 30.78
N GLY A 443 -5.35 -15.01 30.90
CA GLY A 443 -5.89 -13.81 31.56
C GLY A 443 -5.90 -12.54 30.71
N LEU A 444 -5.36 -12.56 29.49
CA LEU A 444 -5.41 -11.41 28.58
C LEU A 444 -6.70 -11.40 27.77
N ASP A 445 -7.49 -10.33 27.90
CA ASP A 445 -8.61 -10.06 27.02
C ASP A 445 -8.12 -9.41 25.72
N TRP A 446 -8.22 -10.14 24.61
CA TRP A 446 -7.73 -9.71 23.30
C TRP A 446 -8.60 -8.63 22.66
N ASP A 447 -9.89 -8.57 22.99
CA ASP A 447 -10.81 -7.57 22.45
C ASP A 447 -10.62 -6.24 23.18
N ASP A 448 -10.43 -6.28 24.50
CA ASP A 448 -10.03 -5.11 25.29
C ASP A 448 -8.63 -4.61 24.90
N LEU A 449 -7.68 -5.52 24.63
CA LEU A 449 -6.37 -5.14 24.13
C LEU A 449 -6.51 -4.42 22.78
N LEU A 450 -7.26 -4.99 21.83
CA LEU A 450 -7.50 -4.36 20.51
C LEU A 450 -8.17 -2.98 20.65
N GLN A 451 -9.08 -2.82 21.61
CA GLN A 451 -9.74 -1.55 21.92
C GLN A 451 -8.87 -0.61 22.77
N ARG A 452 -7.63 -0.98 23.08
CA ARG A 452 -6.68 -0.22 23.91
C ARG A 452 -7.20 0.10 25.31
N LYS A 453 -7.98 -0.81 25.88
CA LYS A 453 -8.53 -0.74 27.25
C LYS A 453 -7.60 -1.37 28.29
N VAL A 454 -6.64 -2.18 27.85
CA VAL A 454 -5.63 -2.76 28.73
C VAL A 454 -4.50 -1.75 28.94
N ASP A 455 -4.22 -1.40 30.19
CA ASP A 455 -3.17 -0.45 30.55
C ASP A 455 -1.77 -0.97 30.14
N PRO A 456 -0.97 -0.16 29.42
CA PRO A 456 0.38 -0.55 29.05
C PRO A 456 1.29 -0.71 30.27
N PRO A 457 2.15 -1.76 30.30
CA PRO A 457 3.04 -2.02 31.43
C PRO A 457 4.20 -1.02 31.56
N PHE A 458 4.43 -0.21 30.53
CA PHE A 458 5.42 0.84 30.51
C PHE A 458 4.87 2.05 29.76
N LEU A 459 4.95 3.22 30.42
CA LEU A 459 4.61 4.51 29.86
C LEU A 459 5.92 5.27 29.53
N PRO A 460 6.18 5.60 28.27
CA PRO A 460 7.36 6.38 27.90
C PRO A 460 7.27 7.78 28.51
N LYS A 461 8.42 8.33 28.91
CA LYS A 461 8.47 9.73 29.37
C LYS A 461 8.37 10.63 28.15
N VAL A 462 7.31 11.43 28.05
CA VAL A 462 7.00 12.29 26.89
C VAL A 462 7.12 13.78 27.19
N ASP A 463 7.60 14.15 28.39
CA ASP A 463 7.79 15.54 28.81
C ASP A 463 8.74 16.31 27.89
N ASP A 464 9.78 15.61 27.41
CA ASP A 464 10.56 16.05 26.26
C ASP A 464 10.06 15.29 25.02
N VAL A 465 9.54 16.04 24.04
CA VAL A 465 8.96 15.53 22.78
C VAL A 465 9.92 14.59 22.05
N ILE A 466 11.23 14.73 22.29
CA ILE A 466 12.28 13.91 21.67
C ILE A 466 13.08 13.05 22.66
N GLY A 467 12.72 13.01 23.94
CA GLY A 467 13.52 12.35 24.99
C GLY A 467 13.70 10.84 24.79
N ASN A 468 12.92 10.22 23.90
CA ASN A 468 13.00 8.80 23.54
C ASN A 468 13.65 8.55 22.16
N PHE A 469 14.27 9.57 21.55
CA PHE A 469 14.97 9.47 20.27
C PHE A 469 16.48 9.58 20.48
N ASP A 470 17.27 9.03 19.55
CA ASP A 470 18.73 9.09 19.66
C ASP A 470 19.23 10.53 19.49
N ASN A 471 20.01 10.99 20.47
CA ASN A 471 20.57 12.35 20.50
C ASN A 471 21.46 12.65 19.29
N GLU A 472 22.04 11.63 18.65
CA GLU A 472 22.82 11.79 17.42
C GLU A 472 22.06 12.55 16.33
N PHE A 473 20.73 12.37 16.26
CA PHE A 473 19.89 13.00 15.23
C PHE A 473 19.24 14.30 15.70
N THR A 474 18.80 14.36 16.95
CA THR A 474 17.98 15.46 17.46
C THR A 474 18.75 16.76 17.69
N ASP A 475 20.07 16.67 17.85
CA ASP A 475 20.97 17.82 18.02
C ASP A 475 21.41 18.43 16.67
N THR A 476 21.03 17.81 15.55
CA THR A 476 21.38 18.30 14.21
C THR A 476 20.49 19.47 13.78
N GLU A 477 21.09 20.50 13.17
CA GLU A 477 20.35 21.65 12.63
C GLU A 477 19.31 21.20 11.58
N VAL A 478 18.07 21.70 11.72
CA VAL A 478 16.95 21.32 10.86
C VAL A 478 17.07 22.04 9.52
N LYS A 479 17.67 21.34 8.55
CA LYS A 479 17.69 21.76 7.15
C LYS A 479 17.23 20.59 6.29
N LEU A 480 16.23 20.83 5.44
CA LEU A 480 16.02 19.97 4.28
C LEU A 480 17.33 20.01 3.49
N SER A 481 17.98 18.88 3.27
CA SER A 481 19.27 18.89 2.57
C SER A 481 19.05 19.37 1.13
N ASP A 482 19.34 20.64 0.87
CA ASP A 482 19.58 21.20 -0.46
C ASP A 482 21.09 21.21 -0.65
N ALA A 483 21.64 20.03 -0.97
CA ALA A 483 23.06 19.88 -1.24
C ALA A 483 23.21 19.12 -2.55
N GLY A 484 23.35 19.91 -3.63
CA GLY A 484 23.48 19.45 -5.00
C GLY A 484 22.94 20.46 -6.02
N GLU A 485 23.32 21.73 -5.95
CA GLU A 485 23.55 22.46 -7.20
C GLU A 485 24.74 21.77 -7.86
N GLU A 486 24.48 20.71 -8.63
CA GLU A 486 25.44 20.28 -9.63
C GLU A 486 25.51 21.39 -10.69
N GLN A 487 26.71 21.93 -10.91
CA GLN A 487 27.02 22.77 -12.05
C GLN A 487 26.49 22.12 -13.35
N PRO A 488 26.11 22.93 -14.36
CA PRO A 488 25.39 22.44 -15.53
C PRO A 488 26.25 21.52 -16.39
N HIS A 489 26.24 20.22 -16.08
CA HIS A 489 26.77 19.20 -16.97
C HIS A 489 25.72 18.89 -18.03
N SER A 490 25.96 19.49 -19.21
CA SER A 490 25.55 19.08 -20.56
C SER A 490 24.24 18.28 -20.67
N ALA A 491 23.24 18.92 -21.26
CA ALA A 491 21.98 18.37 -21.79
C ALA A 491 22.02 16.85 -22.07
N MET A 492 21.73 16.05 -21.05
CA MET A 492 21.19 14.71 -21.26
C MET A 492 19.75 14.89 -21.71
N LYS A 493 19.45 14.29 -22.87
CA LYS A 493 18.11 14.27 -23.47
C LYS A 493 17.08 13.96 -22.40
N GLN A 494 16.12 14.86 -22.22
CA GLN A 494 14.85 14.56 -21.56
C GLN A 494 14.18 13.47 -22.40
N GLU A 495 14.42 12.21 -22.04
CA GLU A 495 13.41 11.19 -22.28
C GLU A 495 12.25 11.58 -21.36
N GLU A 496 11.06 11.79 -21.95
CA GLU A 496 9.78 11.83 -21.24
C GLU A 496 9.57 10.45 -20.58
N GLU A 497 10.33 10.19 -19.52
CA GLU A 497 10.10 9.05 -18.64
C GLU A 497 8.88 9.41 -17.80
N ASN A 498 7.73 8.77 -18.06
CA ASN A 498 6.52 8.88 -17.23
C ASN A 498 6.93 8.86 -15.75
N ASP A 499 6.43 9.80 -14.94
CA ASP A 499 6.82 9.86 -13.53
C ASP A 499 6.34 8.57 -12.86
N VAL A 500 7.28 7.72 -12.49
CA VAL A 500 6.99 6.41 -11.90
C VAL A 500 6.20 6.54 -10.59
N PHE A 501 6.11 7.76 -10.03
CA PHE A 501 5.36 8.11 -8.83
C PHE A 501 4.06 8.89 -9.11
N GLU A 502 3.47 8.84 -10.32
CA GLU A 502 2.21 9.53 -10.65
C GLU A 502 1.07 9.30 -9.63
N ASP A 503 0.96 8.10 -9.05
CA ASP A 503 -0.06 7.72 -8.05
C ASP A 503 0.38 7.94 -6.59
N PHE A 504 1.38 8.79 -6.33
CA PHE A 504 1.95 8.96 -4.99
C PHE A 504 1.14 9.85 -4.05
N ALA A 505 0.36 10.79 -4.61
CA ALA A 505 -0.42 11.73 -3.81
C ALA A 505 -1.54 11.01 -3.03
N PHE A 506 -1.59 11.25 -1.72
CA PHE A 506 -2.53 10.64 -0.78
C PHE A 506 -2.91 11.65 0.31
N THR A 507 -4.16 11.67 0.72
CA THR A 507 -4.65 12.46 1.88
C THR A 507 -5.71 11.63 2.58
N ARG A 508 -5.57 11.47 3.90
CA ARG A 508 -6.54 10.78 4.74
C ARG A 508 -7.50 11.79 5.36
N ASP A 509 -8.80 11.58 5.19
CA ASP A 509 -9.82 12.44 5.82
C ASP A 509 -9.84 12.21 7.35
N MET A 510 -9.42 13.22 8.10
CA MET A 510 -9.32 13.17 9.58
C MET A 510 -10.70 13.06 10.27
N GLU A 511 -11.78 13.48 9.61
CA GLU A 511 -13.16 13.39 10.15
C GLU A 511 -13.65 11.93 10.27
N GLN A 512 -13.10 10.99 9.51
CA GLN A 512 -13.47 9.57 9.59
C GLN A 512 -12.87 8.86 10.83
N GLN A 513 -11.88 9.46 11.49
CA GLN A 513 -11.25 8.86 12.67
C GLN A 513 -12.15 8.96 13.92
N GLY A 514 -12.85 10.08 14.12
CA GLY A 514 -13.81 10.21 15.23
C GLY A 514 -14.98 9.23 15.12
N VAL A 515 -15.40 8.90 13.89
CA VAL A 515 -16.50 7.96 13.63
C VAL A 515 -16.01 6.50 13.70
N MET A 516 -14.78 6.20 13.27
CA MET A 516 -14.25 4.84 13.37
C MET A 516 -13.84 4.46 14.81
N ASP A 517 -13.37 5.41 15.63
CA ASP A 517 -13.13 5.17 17.05
C ASP A 517 -14.46 4.90 17.81
N GLU A 518 -15.58 5.44 17.34
CA GLU A 518 -16.95 5.08 17.80
C GLU A 518 -17.42 3.69 17.31
N PHE A 519 -16.95 3.22 16.15
CA PHE A 519 -17.29 1.87 15.66
C PHE A 519 -16.54 0.76 16.40
N PHE A 520 -15.40 1.05 17.03
CA PHE A 520 -14.69 0.11 17.91
C PHE A 520 -15.21 0.11 19.36
N THR A 521 -16.20 0.95 19.68
CA THR A 521 -16.87 1.00 21.00
C THR A 521 -18.26 0.33 21.03
N LEU A 522 -18.68 -0.33 19.94
CA LEU A 522 -19.97 -1.06 19.85
C LEU A 522 -19.83 -2.56 19.59
#